data_AF-A0A9D1I1E2-F1
#
_entry.id   AF-A0A9D1I1E2-F1
#
_cell.length_a   1.000
_cell.length_b   1.000
_cell.length_c   1.000
_cell.angle_alpha   90.00
_cell.angle_beta   90.00
_cell.angle_gamma   90.00
#
_symmetry.space_group_name_H-M   'P 1'
#
loop_
_entity.id
_entity.type
_entity.pdbx_description
1 polymer ?
#
loop_
_entity_poly.entity_id
_entity_poly.type
_entity_poly.pdbx_seq_one_letter_code
_entity_poly.pdbx_strand_id
1 'polypeptide(L)' 'SQTELILSLKEMKEEGKSVNEMQKLTGVHPFRVKKSLPMASRYSRDHLRRVLAEAYKVDENIKTGIFDGNLALEYFIASI' A
#
# COMPACT_ATOMS: atom_id res chain seq x y z
N SER A 1 5.58 -1.52 4.26
CA SER A 1 4.26 -2.15 4.51
C SER A 1 3.74 -2.88 3.26
N GLN A 2 2.59 -3.58 3.32
CA GLN A 2 2.01 -4.25 2.13
C GLN A 2 1.35 -3.24 1.16
N THR A 3 0.70 -2.20 1.68
CA THR A 3 0.08 -1.13 0.87
C THR A 3 1.13 -0.33 0.09
N GLU A 4 2.26 0.02 0.72
CA GLU A 4 3.42 0.61 0.03
C GLU A 4 3.90 -0.25 -1.13
N LEU A 5 4.08 -1.55 -0.91
CA LEU A 5 4.53 -2.46 -1.96
C LEU A 5 3.56 -2.47 -3.14
N ILE A 6 2.26 -2.49 -2.88
CA ILE A 6 1.23 -2.47 -3.93
C ILE A 6 1.29 -1.15 -4.72
N LEU A 7 1.43 -0.01 -4.04
CA LEU A 7 1.56 1.30 -4.69
C LEU A 7 2.84 1.40 -5.52
N SER A 8 3.99 1.03 -4.97
CA SER A 8 5.27 1.05 -5.71
C SER A 8 5.22 0.16 -6.95
N LEU A 9 4.65 -1.05 -6.85
CA LEU A 9 4.50 -1.94 -8.00
C LEU A 9 3.54 -1.37 -9.05
N LYS A 10 2.50 -0.64 -8.64
CA LYS A 10 1.57 0.06 -9.54
C LYS A 10 2.30 1.16 -10.32
N GLU A 11 3.06 2.01 -9.64
CA GLU A 11 3.82 3.11 -10.25
C GLU A 11 4.89 2.58 -11.21
N MET A 12 5.66 1.57 -10.80
CA MET A 12 6.65 0.94 -11.66
C MET A 12 6.04 0.27 -12.90
N LYS A 13 4.84 -0.31 -12.76
CA LYS A 13 4.11 -0.89 -13.89
C LYS A 13 3.60 0.19 -14.85
N GLU A 14 3.14 1.33 -14.35
CA GLU A 14 2.74 2.50 -15.16
C GLU A 14 3.95 3.12 -15.89
N GLU A 15 5.14 3.06 -15.30
CA GLU A 15 6.40 3.42 -15.93
C GLU A 15 6.91 2.38 -16.95
N GLY A 16 6.17 1.28 -17.17
CA GLY A 16 6.52 0.25 -18.16
C GLY A 16 7.57 -0.77 -17.70
N LYS A 17 7.93 -0.83 -16.41
CA LYS A 17 8.91 -1.80 -15.93
C LYS A 17 8.38 -3.23 -16.01
N SER A 18 9.25 -4.18 -16.33
CA SER A 18 8.94 -5.61 -16.28
C SER A 18 8.90 -6.14 -14.84
N VAL A 19 8.27 -7.29 -14.64
CA VAL A 19 8.21 -7.96 -13.32
C VAL A 19 9.61 -8.27 -12.76
N ASN A 20 10.54 -8.63 -13.64
CA ASN A 20 11.93 -8.92 -13.24
C ASN A 20 12.66 -7.67 -12.76
N GLU A 21 12.46 -6.53 -13.44
CA GLU A 21 13.02 -5.24 -13.01
C GLU A 21 12.42 -4.80 -11.68
N MET A 22 11.11 -4.95 -11.50
CA MET A 22 10.44 -4.65 -10.23
C MET A 22 11.00 -5.48 -9.06
N GLN A 23 11.23 -6.78 -9.26
CA GLN A 23 11.82 -7.65 -8.23
C GLN A 23 13.23 -7.18 -7.83
N LYS A 24 14.06 -6.83 -8.81
CA LYS A 24 15.42 -6.33 -8.56
C LYS A 24 15.41 -4.98 -7.84
N LEU A 25 14.60 -4.03 -8.31
CA LEU A 25 14.55 -2.67 -7.79
C LEU A 25 13.91 -2.58 -6.39
N THR A 26 12.88 -3.37 -6.12
CA THR A 26 12.22 -3.37 -4.79
C THR A 26 13.01 -4.14 -3.74
N GLY A 27 13.91 -5.05 -4.13
CA GLY A 27 14.59 -5.97 -3.22
C GLY A 27 13.65 -6.97 -2.51
N VAL A 28 12.37 -6.98 -2.87
CA VAL A 28 11.36 -7.83 -2.25
C VAL A 28 11.36 -9.22 -2.90
N HIS A 29 11.18 -10.24 -2.07
CA HIS A 29 11.13 -11.63 -2.53
C HIS A 29 10.15 -11.83 -3.72
N PRO A 30 10.55 -12.55 -4.80
CA PRO A 30 9.76 -12.70 -6.02
C PRO A 30 8.30 -13.12 -5.81
N PHE A 31 8.05 -14.01 -4.84
CA PHE A 31 6.71 -14.46 -4.48
C PHE A 31 5.80 -13.29 -4.06
N ARG A 32 6.30 -12.38 -3.22
CA ARG A 32 5.50 -11.24 -2.72
C ARG A 32 5.18 -10.25 -3.84
N VAL A 33 6.13 -10.01 -4.76
CA VAL A 33 5.89 -9.18 -5.95
C VAL A 33 4.81 -9.80 -6.83
N LYS A 34 4.94 -11.09 -7.17
CA LYS A 34 3.94 -11.83 -7.97
C LYS A 34 2.55 -11.83 -7.34
N LYS A 35 2.46 -11.98 -6.01
CA LYS A 35 1.19 -11.96 -5.27
C LYS A 35 0.55 -10.56 -5.25
N SER A 36 1.35 -9.50 -5.24
CA SER A 36 0.88 -8.12 -5.08
C SER A 36 0.53 -7.45 -6.41
N LEU A 37 1.14 -7.87 -7.52
CA LEU A 37 0.87 -7.33 -8.87
C LEU A 37 -0.60 -7.38 -9.31
N PRO A 38 -1.35 -8.48 -9.07
CA PRO A 38 -2.79 -8.51 -9.34
C PRO A 38 -3.56 -7.44 -8.55
N MET A 39 -3.19 -7.20 -7.29
CA MET A 39 -3.82 -6.18 -6.44
C MET A 39 -3.49 -4.78 -6.97
N ALA A 40 -2.24 -4.52 -7.31
CA ALA A 40 -1.79 -3.26 -7.91
C ALA A 40 -2.52 -2.94 -9.23
N SER A 41 -2.95 -3.97 -9.97
CA SER A 41 -3.68 -3.80 -11.22
C SER A 41 -5.17 -3.53 -11.05
N ARG A 42 -5.77 -3.86 -9.90
CA ARG A 42 -7.21 -3.68 -9.64
C ARG A 42 -7.59 -2.27 -9.24
N TYR A 43 -6.67 -1.52 -8.65
CA TYR A 43 -6.92 -0.19 -8.12
C TYR A 43 -6.16 0.88 -8.89
N SER A 44 -6.68 2.12 -8.92
CA SER A 44 -5.94 3.25 -9.47
C SER A 44 -4.78 3.64 -8.55
N ARG A 45 -3.74 4.24 -9.14
CA ARG A 45 -2.61 4.80 -8.39
C ARG A 45 -3.10 5.78 -7.30
N ASP A 46 -4.05 6.63 -7.65
CA ASP A 46 -4.58 7.64 -6.75
C ASP A 46 -5.38 7.04 -5.59
N HIS A 47 -6.13 5.97 -5.82
CA HIS A 47 -6.81 5.24 -4.75
C HIS A 47 -5.81 4.61 -3.78
N LEU A 48 -4.80 3.90 -4.29
CA LEU A 48 -3.75 3.29 -3.46
C LEU A 48 -2.98 4.33 -2.63
N ARG A 49 -2.70 5.51 -3.21
CA ARG A 49 -2.08 6.62 -2.49
C ARG A 49 -2.96 7.14 -1.36
N ARG A 50 -4.26 7.31 -1.60
CA ARG A 50 -5.21 7.74 -0.56
C ARG A 50 -5.27 6.74 0.59
N VAL A 51 -5.40 5.45 0.29
CA VAL A 51 -5.43 4.38 1.30
C VAL A 51 -4.14 4.37 2.14
N LEU A 52 -2.97 4.53 1.49
CA LEU A 52 -1.70 4.60 2.21
C LEU A 52 -1.61 5.85 3.12
N ALA A 53 -2.06 7.00 2.62
CA ALA A 53 -2.06 8.24 3.40
C ALA A 53 -3.00 8.14 4.63
N GLU A 54 -4.21 7.59 4.46
CA GLU A 54 -5.12 7.36 5.58
C GLU A 54 -4.54 6.36 6.58
N ALA A 55 -3.85 5.31 6.13
CA ALA A 55 -3.18 4.37 7.02
C ALA A 55 -2.13 5.05 7.91
N TYR A 56 -1.33 5.98 7.35
CA TYR A 56 -0.37 6.74 8.14
C TYR A 56 -1.02 7.72 9.10
N LYS A 57 -2.10 8.40 8.68
CA LYS A 57 -2.86 9.29 9.56
C LYS A 57 -3.47 8.54 10.75
N VAL A 58 -3.98 7.35 10.51
CA VAL A 58 -4.53 6.48 11.57
C VAL A 58 -3.43 6.02 12.52
N ASP A 59 -2.26 5.61 12.01
CA ASP A 59 -1.09 5.27 12.83
C ASP A 59 -0.62 6.45 13.70
N GLU A 60 -0.62 7.67 13.15
CA GLU A 60 -0.33 8.90 13.90
C GLU A 60 -1.37 9.13 15.01
N ASN A 61 -2.66 9.01 14.71
CA ASN A 61 -3.74 9.18 15.70
C ASN A 61 -3.65 8.16 16.85
N ILE A 62 -3.23 6.93 16.57
CA ILE A 62 -2.97 5.90 17.59
C ILE A 62 -1.79 6.34 18.46
N LYS A 63 -0.66 6.71 17.83
CA LYS A 63 0.58 7.07 18.54
C LYS A 63 0.47 8.34 19.38
N THR A 64 -0.41 9.25 19.00
CA THR A 64 -0.68 10.51 19.72
C THR A 64 -1.78 10.36 20.78
N GLY A 65 -2.44 9.21 20.86
CA GLY A 65 -3.51 8.95 21.82
C GLY A 65 -4.86 9.61 21.47
N ILE A 66 -5.02 10.09 20.23
CA ILE A 66 -6.30 10.64 19.73
C ILE A 66 -7.35 9.53 19.61
N PHE A 67 -6.94 8.35 19.13
CA PHE A 67 -7.79 7.17 19.03
C PHE A 67 -7.20 5.99 19.81
N ASP A 68 -8.08 5.22 20.45
CA ASP A 68 -7.79 3.85 20.85
C ASP A 68 -7.51 3.00 19.60
N GLY A 69 -6.63 1.99 19.73
CA GLY A 69 -6.19 1.17 18.60
C GLY A 69 -7.33 0.44 17.86
N ASN A 70 -8.38 0.00 18.57
CA ASN A 70 -9.54 -0.66 17.94
C ASN A 70 -10.40 0.36 17.20
N LEU A 71 -10.70 1.49 17.84
CA LEU A 71 -11.48 2.57 17.20
C LEU A 71 -10.76 3.11 15.96
N ALA A 72 -9.45 3.25 16.03
CA ALA A 72 -8.62 3.69 14.91
C ALA A 72 -8.69 2.72 13.72
N LEU A 73 -8.69 1.41 13.99
CA LEU A 73 -8.81 0.38 12.97
C LEU A 73 -10.21 0.37 12.35
N GLU A 74 -11.26 0.46 13.16
CA GLU A 74 -12.64 0.55 12.67
C GLU A 74 -12.85 1.79 11.79
N TYR A 75 -12.33 2.94 12.24
CA TYR A 75 -12.34 4.18 11.48
C TYR A 75 -11.61 4.03 10.14
N PHE A 76 -10.43 3.40 10.12
CA PHE A 76 -9.67 3.17 8.90
C PHE A 76 -10.42 2.29 7.89
N ILE A 77 -11.02 1.19 8.35
CA ILE A 77 -11.78 0.30 7.46
C ILE A 77 -13.01 1.01 6.88
N ALA A 78 -13.64 1.91 7.64
CA ALA A 78 -14.79 2.68 7.17
C ALA A 78 -14.42 3.81 6.18
N SER A 79 -13.16 4.26 6.16
CA SER A 79 -12.73 5.39 5.33
C SER A 79 -12.18 5.01 3.95
N ILE A 80 -11.92 3.71 3.70
CA ILE A 80 -11.30 3.18 2.47
C ILE A 80 -12.31 2.50 1.54
#